data_AF-A0A2G9NX69-F1
#
_entry.id   AF-A0A2G9NX69-F1
#
_cell.length_a   1.000
_cell.length_b   1.000
_cell.length_c   1.000
_cell.angle_alpha   90.00
_cell.angle_beta   90.00
_cell.angle_gamma   90.00
#
_symmetry.space_group_name_H-M   'P 1'
#
loop_
_entity.id
_entity.type
_entity.pdbx_description
1 polymer ?
#
loop_
_entity_poly.entity_id
_entity_poly.type
_entity_poly.pdbx_seq_one_letter_code
_entity_poly.pdbx_strand_id
1 'polypeptide(L)' 'ALIIGIPVGFICAAESKEELSKLENTPFITNKGRKGGSSSASAIINALYKLVRAESSS' A
#
# COMPACT_ATOMS: atom_id res chain seq x y z
N ALA A 1 6.76 -6.93 9.35
CA ALA A 1 6.19 -7.11 7.98
C ALA A 1 5.16 -6.01 7.72
N LEU A 2 4.85 -5.67 6.47
CA LEU A 2 3.98 -4.56 6.05
C LEU A 2 2.95 -5.04 5.01
N ILE A 3 1.69 -4.59 5.09
CA ILE A 3 0.67 -4.85 4.05
C ILE A 3 0.63 -3.71 3.03
N ILE A 4 0.64 -4.02 1.73
CA ILE A 4 0.36 -3.05 0.66
C ILE A 4 -1.00 -3.41 0.03
N GLY A 5 -2.07 -2.89 0.62
CA GLY A 5 -3.44 -3.17 0.22
C GLY A 5 -3.92 -2.18 -0.83
N ILE A 6 -3.56 -2.37 -2.09
CA ILE A 6 -3.88 -1.40 -3.17
C ILE A 6 -4.74 -1.99 -4.31
N PRO A 7 -5.86 -2.68 -4.01
CA PRO A 7 -6.74 -3.20 -5.07
C PRO A 7 -7.34 -2.06 -5.92
N VAL A 8 -7.52 -2.34 -7.22
CA VAL A 8 -8.29 -1.50 -8.14
C VAL A 8 -9.57 -2.22 -8.50
N GLY A 9 -10.68 -1.50 -8.56
CA GLY A 9 -11.94 -2.11 -8.94
C GLY A 9 -13.13 -1.23 -8.60
N PHE A 10 -14.26 -1.50 -9.24
CA PHE A 10 -15.51 -0.79 -8.97
C PHE A 10 -16.36 -1.46 -7.88
N ILE A 11 -16.04 -2.71 -7.54
CA ILE A 11 -16.78 -3.53 -6.57
C ILE A 11 -15.81 -3.84 -5.43
N CYS A 12 -16.20 -3.50 -4.20
CA CYS A 12 -15.49 -3.81 -2.95
C CYS A 12 -14.06 -3.24 -2.81
N ALA A 13 -13.53 -2.51 -3.79
CA ALA A 13 -12.17 -1.97 -3.71
C ALA A 13 -12.04 -0.83 -2.70
N ALA A 14 -13.06 0.00 -2.53
CA ALA A 14 -13.01 1.06 -1.51
C ALA A 14 -13.24 0.47 -0.12
N GLU A 15 -14.25 -0.38 -0.01
CA GLU A 15 -14.71 -1.04 1.21
C GLU A 15 -13.62 -1.93 1.81
N SER A 16 -12.93 -2.74 0.99
CA SER A 16 -11.81 -3.58 1.48
C SER A 16 -10.64 -2.77 2.06
N LYS A 17 -10.40 -1.55 1.56
CA LYS A 17 -9.34 -0.66 2.07
C LYS A 17 -9.77 0.06 3.34
N GLU A 18 -11.06 0.37 3.45
CA GLU A 18 -11.65 0.89 4.68
C GLU A 18 -11.56 -0.16 5.80
N GLU A 19 -11.87 -1.43 5.52
CA GLU A 19 -11.67 -2.51 6.48
C GLU A 19 -10.19 -2.69 6.87
N LEU A 20 -9.27 -2.65 5.90
CA LEU A 20 -7.83 -2.66 6.18
C LEU A 20 -7.42 -1.51 7.11
N SER A 21 -8.04 -0.33 6.94
CA SER A 21 -7.73 0.87 7.73
C SER A 21 -8.21 0.79 9.18
N LYS A 22 -9.02 -0.20 9.54
CA LYS A 22 -9.46 -0.46 10.92
C LYS A 22 -8.47 -1.32 11.72
N LEU A 23 -7.44 -1.87 11.08
CA LEU A 23 -6.42 -2.65 11.77
C LEU A 23 -5.50 -1.73 12.59
N GLU A 24 -5.54 -1.83 13.92
CA GLU A 24 -4.74 -0.97 14.80
C GLU A 24 -3.26 -1.38 14.88
N ASN A 25 -3.01 -2.70 14.90
CA ASN A 25 -1.68 -3.25 15.23
C ASN A 25 -0.91 -3.78 14.01
N THR A 26 -1.42 -3.56 12.80
CA THR A 26 -0.79 -4.04 11.57
C THR A 26 -0.41 -2.86 10.68
N PRO A 27 0.89 -2.62 10.42
CA PRO A 27 1.27 -1.54 9.53
C PRO A 27 0.80 -1.83 8.10
N PHE A 28 0.27 -0.81 7.43
CA PHE A 28 -0.21 -0.91 6.05
C PHE A 28 0.04 0.35 5.24
N ILE A 29 0.06 0.19 3.91
CA ILE A 29 -0.05 1.26 2.92
C ILE A 29 -1.27 0.96 2.06
N THR A 30 -2.16 1.94 1.93
CA THR A 30 -3.32 1.88 1.04
C THR A 30 -3.66 3.27 0.51
N ASN A 31 -4.53 3.36 -0.49
CA ASN A 31 -5.11 4.60 -0.97
C ASN A 31 -6.63 4.61 -0.75
N LYS A 32 -7.28 5.77 -0.91
CA LYS A 32 -8.74 5.86 -0.76
C LYS A 32 -9.47 5.61 -2.08
N GLY A 33 -10.67 5.03 -1.99
CA GLY A 33 -11.57 4.79 -3.12
C GLY A 33 -11.12 3.67 -4.06
N ARG A 34 -11.56 3.75 -5.33
CA ARG A 34 -11.50 2.64 -6.30
C ARG A 34 -10.19 2.45 -7.09
N LYS A 35 -9.26 3.40 -7.03
CA LYS A 35 -8.00 3.36 -7.80
C LYS A 35 -6.99 2.42 -7.15
N GLY A 36 -6.05 1.85 -7.90
CA GLY A 36 -5.02 0.96 -7.36
C GLY A 36 -4.31 0.19 -8.48
N GLY A 37 -3.92 -1.06 -8.18
CA GLY A 37 -3.40 -2.00 -9.16
C GLY A 37 -1.92 -2.34 -8.97
N SER A 38 -1.46 -3.31 -9.75
CA SER A 38 -0.10 -3.87 -9.66
C SER A 38 0.99 -2.81 -9.88
N SER A 39 0.81 -1.89 -10.85
CA SER A 39 1.76 -0.80 -11.10
C SER A 39 1.97 0.08 -9.87
N SER A 40 0.90 0.44 -9.17
CA SER A 40 0.96 1.20 -7.92
C SER A 40 1.66 0.40 -6.82
N ALA A 41 1.35 -0.88 -6.69
CA ALA A 41 2.00 -1.76 -5.70
C ALA A 41 3.51 -1.89 -5.95
N SER A 42 3.93 -2.13 -7.19
CA SER A 42 5.35 -2.19 -7.58
C SER A 42 6.06 -0.85 -7.34
N ALA A 43 5.41 0.28 -7.63
CA ALA A 43 5.97 1.60 -7.37
C ALA A 43 6.23 1.82 -5.87
N ILE A 44 5.31 1.41 -4.99
CA ILE A 44 5.48 1.49 -3.54
C ILE A 44 6.67 0.64 -3.08
N ILE A 45 6.76 -0.61 -3.52
CA ILE A 45 7.90 -1.49 -3.20
C ILE A 45 9.23 -0.86 -3.65
N ASN A 46 9.28 -0.37 -4.88
CA ASN A 46 10.48 0.27 -5.42
C ASN A 46 10.85 1.54 -4.64
N ALA A 47 9.87 2.33 -4.19
CA ALA A 47 10.10 3.50 -3.36
C ALA A 47 10.66 3.12 -1.98
N LEU A 48 10.07 2.13 -1.31
CA LEU A 48 10.57 1.62 -0.03
C LEU A 48 12.02 1.12 -0.16
N TYR A 49 12.32 0.38 -1.23
CA TYR A 49 13.69 -0.07 -1.51
C TYR A 49 14.67 1.10 -1.66
N LYS A 50 14.29 2.15 -2.39
CA LYS A 50 15.12 3.35 -2.54
C LYS A 50 15.36 4.06 -1.22
N LEU A 51 14.33 4.19 -0.36
CA LEU A 51 14.45 4.82 0.96
C LEU A 51 15.45 4.06 1.84
N VAL A 52 15.31 2.74 1.93
CA VAL A 52 16.23 1.89 2.70
C VAL A 52 17.67 2.00 2.19
N ARG A 53 17.86 2.05 0.86
CA ARG A 53 19.19 2.24 0.26
C ARG A 53 19.80 3.60 0.55
N ALA A 54 18.99 4.65 0.56
CA ALA A 54 19.44 6.01 0.84
C ALA A 54 19.92 6.14 2.29
N GLU A 55 19.16 5.57 3.24
CA GLU A 55 19.58 5.50 4.65
C GLU A 55 20.87 4.70 4.84
N SER A 56 21.05 3.60 4.11
CA SER A 56 22.25 2.75 4.23
C SER A 56 23.53 3.36 3.65
N SER A 57 23.42 4.45 2.87
CA SER A 57 24.56 5.14 2.24
C SER A 57 24.92 6.45 2.94
N SER A 58 24.25 6.78 4.05
CA SER A 58 24.54 7.92 4.93
C SER A 58 25.21 7.43 6.21
#